data_AF-A0A1V4RWT7-F1
#
_entry.id   AF-A0A1V4RWT7-F1
#
_cell.length_a   1.000
_cell.length_b   1.000
_cell.length_c   1.000
_cell.angle_alpha   90.00
_cell.angle_beta   90.00
_cell.angle_gamma   90.00
#
_symmetry.space_group_name_H-M   'P 1'
#
loop_
_entity.id
_entity.type
_entity.pdbx_description
1 polymer ?
#
loop_
_entity_poly.entity_id
_entity_poly.type
_entity_poly.pdbx_seq_one_letter_code
_entity_poly.pdbx_strand_id
1 'polypeptide(L)'
;FYQVNDSLQEVEHSVEALLPFIQYYHRQFRIVSILVPYMSFDRMQQISSKLAQAIQTVSSARQWKWGKDFALAISNDCVHYGDQGWGGKNFARFGADSAGYRAATNYDLNIISECLIDDLDPQRIKRFVDYTVRKDDYREYAWTWCGRYSVPFGLLTGYYLQKNMNVRSLNGTMLKYSTSLVHPPIPVSDLKMGMTAPANIHHWVAYVGIGYRNRR
;
A
#
# COMPACT_ATOMS: atom_id res chain seq x y z
N PHE A 1 -20.85 2.86 7.48
CA PHE A 1 -20.45 4.20 7.88
C PHE A 1 -19.19 4.55 7.11
N TYR A 2 -19.33 5.47 6.16
CA TYR A 2 -18.22 6.22 5.57
C TYR A 2 -18.46 7.68 5.92
N GLN A 3 -17.42 8.50 5.87
CA GLN A 3 -17.53 9.93 6.09
C GLN A 3 -16.80 10.63 4.94
N VAL A 4 -17.42 11.67 4.40
CA VAL A 4 -16.75 12.64 3.53
C VAL A 4 -16.26 13.77 4.44
N ASN A 5 -14.97 14.05 4.41
CA ASN A 5 -14.35 15.05 5.28
C ASN A 5 -13.16 15.67 4.56
N ASP A 6 -13.35 16.89 4.07
CA ASP A 6 -12.33 17.61 3.30
C ASP A 6 -11.14 18.00 4.18
N SER A 7 -11.38 18.42 5.43
CA SER A 7 -10.32 18.77 6.37
C SER A 7 -9.39 17.59 6.71
N LEU A 8 -9.92 16.36 6.77
CA LEU A 8 -9.08 15.16 6.94
C LEU A 8 -8.29 14.83 5.67
N GLN A 9 -8.83 15.10 4.49
CA GLN A 9 -8.11 14.89 3.23
C GLN A 9 -6.98 15.91 3.04
N GLU A 10 -7.17 17.16 3.46
CA GLU A 10 -6.16 18.23 3.33
C GLU A 10 -4.90 17.99 4.19
N VAL A 11 -5.01 17.24 5.28
CA VAL A 11 -3.89 16.96 6.20
C VAL A 11 -3.20 15.60 5.92
N GLU A 12 -3.74 14.80 5.00
CA GLU A 12 -3.27 13.43 4.75
C GLU A 12 -2.45 13.34 3.46
N HIS A 13 -1.19 12.91 3.59
CA HIS A 13 -0.23 12.93 2.49
C HIS A 13 -0.11 11.59 1.74
N SER A 14 -0.64 10.49 2.29
CA SER A 14 -0.48 9.16 1.70
C SER A 14 -1.08 9.04 0.30
N VAL A 15 -2.17 9.78 0.00
CA VAL A 15 -2.75 9.82 -1.35
C VAL A 15 -2.09 10.88 -2.22
N GLU A 16 -1.70 12.01 -1.62
CA GLU A 16 -1.07 13.15 -2.30
C GLU A 16 0.21 12.72 -3.05
N ALA A 17 1.01 11.84 -2.44
CA ALA A 17 2.26 11.35 -3.02
C ALA A 17 2.11 10.67 -4.38
N LEU A 18 0.92 10.12 -4.70
CA LEU A 18 0.65 9.49 -6.00
C LEU A 18 0.30 10.50 -7.09
N LEU A 19 -0.23 11.67 -6.73
CA LEU A 19 -0.83 12.61 -7.67
C LEU A 19 0.17 13.14 -8.71
N PRO A 20 1.39 13.59 -8.33
CA PRO A 20 2.35 14.10 -9.30
C PRO A 20 2.71 13.06 -10.37
N PHE A 21 2.89 11.80 -9.97
CA PHE A 21 3.23 10.72 -10.90
C PHE A 21 2.06 10.40 -11.84
N ILE A 22 0.83 10.31 -11.32
CA ILE A 22 -0.35 10.03 -12.15
C ILE A 22 -0.59 11.17 -13.14
N GLN A 23 -0.56 12.41 -12.66
CA GLN A 23 -0.84 13.59 -13.48
C GLN A 23 0.30 13.93 -14.45
N TYR A 24 1.54 13.54 -14.15
CA TYR A 24 2.65 13.66 -15.09
C TYR A 24 2.34 12.91 -16.40
N TYR A 25 1.82 11.69 -16.31
CA TYR A 25 1.44 10.91 -17.49
C TYR A 25 0.07 11.30 -18.05
N HIS A 26 -0.91 11.57 -17.19
CA HIS A 26 -2.29 11.87 -17.61
C HIS A 26 -2.99 12.92 -16.72
N ARG A 27 -2.81 14.21 -17.07
CA ARG A 27 -3.42 15.35 -16.35
C ARG A 27 -4.96 15.36 -16.32
N GLN A 28 -5.60 14.61 -17.21
CA GLN A 28 -7.07 14.58 -17.32
C GLN A 28 -7.73 13.56 -16.38
N PHE A 29 -6.96 12.70 -15.71
CA PHE A 29 -7.53 11.75 -14.76
C PHE A 29 -8.17 12.47 -13.58
N ARG A 30 -9.38 12.05 -13.26
CA ARG A 30 -10.10 12.45 -12.05
C ARG A 30 -9.82 11.42 -10.97
N ILE A 31 -9.59 11.91 -9.75
CA ILE A 31 -9.14 11.09 -8.63
C ILE A 31 -10.23 11.09 -7.58
N VAL A 32 -10.63 9.89 -7.16
CA VAL A 32 -11.49 9.68 -6.00
C VAL A 32 -10.59 9.18 -4.87
N SER A 33 -10.26 10.09 -3.95
CA SER A 33 -9.43 9.75 -2.79
C SER A 33 -10.25 8.99 -1.74
N ILE A 34 -9.68 7.90 -1.22
CA ILE A 34 -10.29 7.10 -0.14
C ILE A 34 -9.24 6.90 0.94
N LEU A 35 -9.49 7.44 2.13
CA LEU A 35 -8.68 7.19 3.31
C LEU A 35 -9.15 5.92 4.00
N VAL A 36 -8.19 5.05 4.32
CA VAL A 36 -8.46 3.73 4.93
C VAL A 36 -7.96 3.75 6.38
N PRO A 37 -8.85 3.93 7.37
CA PRO A 37 -8.46 3.90 8.78
C PRO A 37 -8.16 2.48 9.24
N TYR A 38 -7.65 2.34 10.47
CA TYR A 38 -7.52 1.03 11.11
C TYR A 38 -8.86 0.29 11.13
N MET A 39 -8.83 -1.02 10.90
CA MET A 39 -10.00 -1.89 11.00
C MET A 39 -9.59 -3.36 11.05
N SER A 40 -10.47 -4.21 11.60
CA SER A 40 -10.29 -5.67 11.53
C SER A 40 -10.42 -6.19 10.10
N PHE A 41 -9.87 -7.36 9.82
CA PHE A 41 -9.98 -8.00 8.51
C PHE A 41 -11.44 -8.27 8.09
N ASP A 42 -12.27 -8.76 9.01
CA ASP A 42 -13.69 -8.99 8.73
C ASP A 42 -14.40 -7.69 8.31
N ARG A 43 -14.04 -6.58 8.96
CA ARG A 43 -14.55 -5.26 8.60
C ARG A 43 -14.06 -4.82 7.23
N MET A 44 -12.79 -5.08 6.89
CA MET A 44 -12.27 -4.84 5.54
C MET A 44 -13.06 -5.61 4.50
N GLN A 45 -13.34 -6.90 4.71
CA GLN A 45 -14.13 -7.73 3.78
C GLN A 45 -15.53 -7.16 3.56
N GLN A 46 -16.23 -6.79 4.64
CA GLN A 46 -17.58 -6.22 4.55
C GLN A 46 -17.61 -4.89 3.77
N ILE A 47 -16.67 -3.98 4.06
CA ILE A 47 -16.65 -2.66 3.41
C ILE A 47 -16.15 -2.77 1.98
N SER A 48 -15.11 -3.55 1.72
CA SER A 48 -14.52 -3.70 0.37
C SER A 48 -15.50 -4.30 -0.63
N SER A 49 -16.33 -5.26 -0.21
CA SER A 49 -17.41 -5.82 -1.04
C SER A 49 -18.47 -4.77 -1.41
N LYS A 50 -18.89 -3.94 -0.44
CA LYS A 50 -19.82 -2.82 -0.69
C LYS A 50 -19.23 -1.76 -1.62
N LEU A 51 -17.95 -1.43 -1.44
CA LEU A 51 -17.24 -0.49 -2.32
C LEU A 51 -17.14 -1.05 -3.75
N ALA A 52 -16.81 -2.33 -3.91
CA ALA A 52 -16.78 -2.99 -5.21
C ALA A 52 -18.15 -2.97 -5.90
N GLN A 53 -19.24 -3.19 -5.16
CA GLN A 53 -20.60 -3.06 -5.68
C GLN A 53 -20.91 -1.62 -6.12
N ALA A 54 -20.53 -0.61 -5.34
CA ALA A 54 -20.72 0.79 -5.71
C ALA A 54 -19.96 1.16 -6.99
N ILE A 55 -18.70 0.72 -7.11
CA ILE A 55 -17.88 0.91 -8.31
C ILE A 55 -18.52 0.22 -9.53
N GLN A 56 -19.01 -1.01 -9.37
CA GLN A 56 -19.70 -1.74 -10.44
C GLN A 56 -20.97 -1.01 -10.91
N THR A 57 -21.78 -0.50 -9.99
CA THR A 57 -23.02 0.24 -10.32
C THR A 57 -22.70 1.49 -11.14
N VAL A 58 -21.72 2.30 -10.70
CA VAL A 58 -21.33 3.53 -11.40
C VAL A 58 -20.69 3.22 -12.75
N SER A 59 -19.78 2.24 -12.80
CA SER A 59 -19.09 1.87 -14.05
C SER A 59 -20.06 1.29 -15.08
N SER A 60 -21.00 0.44 -14.67
CA SER A 60 -22.04 -0.10 -15.57
C SER A 60 -22.92 1.00 -16.14
N ALA A 61 -23.41 1.93 -15.30
CA ALA A 61 -24.25 3.04 -15.73
C ALA A 61 -23.54 4.00 -16.71
N ARG A 62 -22.21 4.11 -16.60
CA ARG A 62 -21.36 4.94 -17.46
C ARG A 62 -20.66 4.18 -18.59
N GLN A 63 -20.91 2.87 -18.71
CA GLN A 63 -20.23 1.97 -19.65
C GLN A 63 -18.69 2.02 -19.55
N TRP A 64 -18.15 2.25 -18.35
CA TRP A 64 -16.72 2.29 -18.08
C TRP A 64 -16.11 0.89 -18.00
N LYS A 65 -14.96 0.71 -18.63
CA LYS A 65 -14.17 -0.52 -18.64
C LYS A 65 -13.03 -0.43 -17.63
N TRP A 66 -12.97 -1.38 -16.71
CA TRP A 66 -11.88 -1.47 -15.74
C TRP A 66 -10.53 -1.71 -16.45
N GLY A 67 -9.50 -0.96 -16.06
CA GLY A 67 -8.17 -1.01 -16.68
C GLY A 67 -8.03 -0.12 -17.92
N LYS A 68 -9.12 0.53 -18.36
CA LYS A 68 -9.11 1.52 -19.44
C LYS A 68 -9.65 2.87 -18.97
N ASP A 69 -10.86 2.87 -18.43
CA ASP A 69 -11.58 4.09 -18.05
C ASP A 69 -11.44 4.41 -16.55
N PHE A 70 -11.12 3.40 -15.74
CA PHE A 70 -10.77 3.57 -14.33
C PHE A 70 -9.79 2.48 -13.86
N ALA A 71 -9.07 2.75 -12.78
CA ALA A 71 -8.15 1.83 -12.11
C ALA A 71 -8.17 2.06 -10.59
N LEU A 72 -7.63 1.11 -9.84
CA LEU A 72 -7.39 1.24 -8.40
C LEU A 72 -5.90 1.47 -8.18
N ALA A 73 -5.56 2.50 -7.40
CA ALA A 73 -4.19 2.76 -6.95
C ALA A 73 -4.15 2.68 -5.43
N ILE A 74 -3.19 1.92 -4.89
CA ILE A 74 -3.02 1.71 -3.46
C ILE A 74 -1.68 2.31 -3.06
N SER A 75 -1.71 3.35 -2.24
CA SER A 75 -0.49 3.93 -1.67
C SER A 75 0.00 3.09 -0.49
N ASN A 76 1.29 2.78 -0.48
CA ASN A 76 1.97 2.15 0.65
C ASN A 76 3.49 2.32 0.56
N ASP A 77 4.12 2.40 1.73
CA ASP A 77 5.50 1.98 1.94
C ASP A 77 5.51 0.56 2.52
N CYS A 78 6.65 -0.13 2.43
CA CYS A 78 6.94 -1.39 3.12
C CYS A 78 7.38 -1.12 4.56
N VAL A 79 8.39 -1.85 5.08
CA VAL A 79 8.85 -1.67 6.46
C VAL A 79 9.46 -0.29 6.71
N HIS A 80 9.11 0.30 7.85
CA HIS A 80 9.84 1.38 8.50
C HIS A 80 10.77 0.77 9.55
N TYR A 81 12.07 0.69 9.26
CA TYR A 81 13.01 -0.13 10.00
C TYR A 81 14.13 0.70 10.64
N GLY A 82 14.57 0.26 11.82
CA GLY A 82 15.69 0.87 12.51
C GLY A 82 15.47 1.00 14.01
N ASP A 83 16.53 1.34 14.72
CA ASP A 83 16.57 1.53 16.18
C ASP A 83 16.69 3.02 16.57
N GLN A 84 16.79 3.93 15.59
CA GLN A 84 16.91 5.38 15.80
C GLN A 84 15.89 6.18 14.96
N GLY A 85 15.53 7.37 15.43
CA GLY A 85 14.66 8.30 14.69
C GLY A 85 13.17 7.89 14.60
N TRP A 86 12.74 6.87 15.36
CA TRP A 86 11.35 6.38 15.37
C TRP A 86 10.56 6.79 16.62
N GLY A 87 10.77 8.01 17.13
CA GLY A 87 10.08 8.52 18.31
C GLY A 87 10.35 7.70 19.59
N GLY A 88 11.57 7.21 19.75
CA GLY A 88 11.99 6.38 20.88
C GLY A 88 11.66 4.89 20.77
N LYS A 89 11.03 4.45 19.68
CA LYS A 89 10.76 3.03 19.41
C LYS A 89 11.93 2.37 18.68
N ASN A 90 12.12 1.07 18.93
CA ASN A 90 13.05 0.23 18.20
C ASN A 90 12.27 -0.73 17.30
N PHE A 91 12.40 -0.56 15.98
CA PHE A 91 11.81 -1.43 14.96
C PHE A 91 12.83 -2.36 14.30
N ALA A 92 14.08 -2.37 14.77
CA ALA A 92 15.14 -3.21 14.25
C ALA A 92 15.05 -4.66 14.77
N ARG A 93 13.97 -5.39 14.42
CA ARG A 93 13.72 -6.78 14.84
C ARG A 93 14.92 -7.71 14.66
N PHE A 94 15.71 -7.49 13.61
CA PHE A 94 16.87 -8.31 13.25
C PHE A 94 18.21 -7.59 13.51
N GLY A 95 18.21 -6.46 14.23
CA GLY A 95 19.37 -5.59 14.44
C GLY A 95 19.51 -4.49 13.37
N ALA A 96 20.29 -3.46 13.69
CA ALA A 96 20.53 -2.29 12.85
C ALA A 96 21.95 -2.31 12.25
N ASP A 97 22.32 -3.44 11.66
CA ASP A 97 23.58 -3.65 10.96
C ASP A 97 23.33 -4.22 9.56
N SER A 98 24.40 -4.55 8.84
CA SER A 98 24.30 -5.12 7.49
C SER A 98 23.60 -6.49 7.45
N ALA A 99 23.69 -7.29 8.52
CA ALA A 99 23.01 -8.58 8.60
C ALA A 99 21.51 -8.38 8.87
N GLY A 100 21.17 -7.48 9.79
CA GLY A 100 19.80 -7.08 10.09
C GLY A 100 19.09 -6.47 8.88
N TYR A 101 19.79 -5.63 8.10
CA TYR A 101 19.28 -5.11 6.84
C TYR A 101 18.92 -6.21 5.83
N ARG A 102 19.81 -7.19 5.63
CA ARG A 102 19.53 -8.34 4.75
C ARG A 102 18.36 -9.18 5.27
N ALA A 103 18.29 -9.41 6.58
CA ALA A 103 17.20 -10.17 7.19
C ALA A 103 15.85 -9.45 7.03
N ALA A 104 15.81 -8.13 7.25
CA ALA A 104 14.60 -7.32 7.11
C ALA A 104 14.11 -7.25 5.66
N THR A 105 15.01 -7.03 4.71
CA THR A 105 14.67 -7.01 3.28
C THR A 105 14.21 -8.38 2.77
N ASN A 106 14.86 -9.47 3.22
CA ASN A 106 14.39 -10.83 2.92
C ASN A 106 13.00 -11.11 3.51
N TYR A 107 12.72 -10.59 4.71
CA TYR A 107 11.40 -10.72 5.34
C TYR A 107 10.32 -10.00 4.55
N ASP A 108 10.57 -8.77 4.08
CA ASP A 108 9.67 -8.06 3.17
C ASP A 108 9.43 -8.84 1.87
N LEU A 109 10.49 -9.33 1.22
CA LEU A 109 10.40 -10.11 0.00
C LEU A 109 9.59 -11.40 0.21
N ASN A 110 9.70 -12.03 1.38
CA ASN A 110 8.88 -13.18 1.74
C ASN A 110 7.40 -12.79 1.88
N ILE A 111 7.08 -11.68 2.56
CA ILE A 111 5.71 -11.15 2.65
C ILE A 111 5.14 -10.90 1.25
N ILE A 112 5.90 -10.24 0.37
CA ILE A 112 5.50 -9.95 -1.01
C ILE A 112 5.20 -11.25 -1.76
N SER A 113 6.12 -12.22 -1.69
CA SER A 113 6.03 -13.52 -2.36
C SER A 113 4.84 -14.35 -1.89
N GLU A 114 4.57 -14.37 -0.59
CA GLU A 114 3.50 -15.19 -0.01
C GLU A 114 2.13 -14.54 -0.08
N CYS A 115 2.06 -13.21 -0.18
CA CYS A 115 0.81 -12.48 0.04
C CYS A 115 0.36 -11.59 -1.13
N LEU A 116 1.29 -10.99 -1.87
CA LEU A 116 0.96 -9.87 -2.76
C LEU A 116 1.12 -10.20 -4.25
N ILE A 117 2.05 -11.07 -4.63
CA ILE A 117 2.17 -11.50 -6.03
C ILE A 117 1.27 -12.71 -6.32
N ASP A 118 1.24 -13.12 -7.58
CA ASP A 118 0.39 -14.20 -8.10
C ASP A 118 -1.10 -13.89 -8.04
N ASP A 119 -1.94 -14.92 -7.98
CA ASP A 119 -3.37 -14.77 -8.10
C ASP A 119 -3.95 -13.96 -6.93
N LEU A 120 -4.85 -13.03 -7.27
CA LEU A 120 -5.53 -12.21 -6.30
C LEU A 120 -6.50 -13.06 -5.45
N ASP A 121 -6.06 -13.43 -4.25
CA ASP A 121 -6.71 -14.39 -3.37
C ASP A 121 -6.93 -13.81 -1.95
N PRO A 122 -8.16 -13.78 -1.43
CA PRO A 122 -8.47 -13.37 -0.06
C PRO A 122 -7.63 -14.06 1.02
N GLN A 123 -7.21 -15.32 0.83
CA GLN A 123 -6.36 -16.00 1.83
C GLN A 123 -4.95 -15.43 1.87
N ARG A 124 -4.38 -15.10 0.70
CA ARG A 124 -3.09 -14.41 0.58
C ARG A 124 -3.18 -13.00 1.17
N ILE A 125 -4.28 -12.30 0.92
CA ILE A 125 -4.54 -10.96 1.50
C ILE A 125 -4.67 -11.04 3.03
N LYS A 126 -5.36 -12.05 3.56
CA LYS A 126 -5.45 -12.28 5.01
C LYS A 126 -4.07 -12.53 5.61
N ARG A 127 -3.23 -13.32 4.94
CA ARG A 127 -1.86 -13.61 5.37
C ARG A 127 -1.02 -12.34 5.49
N PHE A 128 -1.18 -11.39 4.56
CA PHE A 128 -0.53 -10.07 4.67
C PHE A 128 -0.93 -9.34 5.96
N VAL A 129 -2.21 -9.35 6.33
CA VAL A 129 -2.67 -8.79 7.61
C VAL A 129 -2.04 -9.53 8.79
N ASP A 130 -1.99 -10.86 8.75
CA ASP A 130 -1.39 -11.65 9.82
C ASP A 130 0.13 -11.41 9.98
N TYR A 131 0.83 -10.96 8.92
CA TYR A 131 2.23 -10.55 8.98
C TYR A 131 2.44 -9.15 9.56
N THR A 132 1.50 -8.23 9.32
CA THR A 132 1.72 -6.79 9.54
C THR A 132 0.99 -6.24 10.76
N VAL A 133 -0.06 -6.91 11.20
CA VAL A 133 -0.94 -6.50 12.29
C VAL A 133 -0.85 -7.50 13.44
N ARG A 134 -0.83 -7.00 14.68
CA ARG A 134 -0.88 -7.89 15.86
C ARG A 134 -2.21 -8.62 15.95
N LYS A 135 -2.17 -9.91 16.32
CA LYS A 135 -3.36 -10.77 16.40
C LYS A 135 -4.30 -10.37 17.54
N ASP A 136 -3.74 -9.84 18.62
CA ASP A 136 -4.44 -9.45 19.85
C ASP A 136 -4.93 -8.00 19.82
N ASP A 137 -4.29 -7.12 19.05
CA ASP A 137 -4.73 -5.75 18.83
C ASP A 137 -4.49 -5.31 17.39
N TYR A 138 -5.58 -5.17 16.62
CA TYR A 138 -5.47 -4.80 15.22
C TYR A 138 -4.96 -3.38 15.00
N ARG A 139 -4.82 -2.54 16.03
CA ARG A 139 -4.30 -1.17 15.94
C ARG A 139 -2.77 -1.15 15.93
N GLU A 140 -2.17 -2.18 16.53
CA GLU A 140 -0.73 -2.29 16.74
C GLU A 140 -0.03 -3.01 15.59
N TYR A 141 1.22 -2.61 15.34
CA TYR A 141 2.07 -3.24 14.33
C TYR A 141 2.67 -4.55 14.83
N ALA A 142 2.61 -5.59 14.00
CA ALA A 142 3.52 -6.74 14.10
C ALA A 142 4.76 -6.53 13.22
N TRP A 143 4.58 -5.84 12.10
CA TRP A 143 5.62 -5.40 11.18
C TRP A 143 5.23 -4.02 10.65
N THR A 144 6.13 -3.04 10.71
CA THR A 144 5.86 -1.61 10.48
C THR A 144 5.64 -1.24 9.02
N TRP A 145 4.70 -1.93 8.38
CA TRP A 145 4.27 -1.71 7.00
C TRP A 145 3.13 -0.68 6.98
N CYS A 146 3.39 0.52 6.44
CA CYS A 146 2.45 1.65 6.53
C CYS A 146 1.07 1.31 5.92
N GLY A 147 1.07 0.65 4.75
CA GLY A 147 -0.14 0.18 4.05
C GLY A 147 -0.87 -1.03 4.65
N ARG A 148 -0.65 -1.41 5.92
CA ARG A 148 -1.24 -2.63 6.53
C ARG A 148 -2.78 -2.72 6.50
N TYR A 149 -3.47 -1.61 6.25
CA TYR A 149 -4.93 -1.61 6.01
C TYR A 149 -5.29 -1.25 4.56
N SER A 150 -4.61 -0.26 3.94
CA SER A 150 -4.92 0.17 2.57
C SER A 150 -4.65 -0.92 1.53
N VAL A 151 -3.57 -1.69 1.69
CA VAL A 151 -3.22 -2.84 0.83
C VAL A 151 -4.30 -3.91 0.88
N PRO A 152 -4.61 -4.53 2.04
CA PRO A 152 -5.62 -5.57 2.07
C PRO A 152 -7.01 -5.05 1.71
N PHE A 153 -7.38 -3.83 2.10
CA PHE A 153 -8.65 -3.23 1.73
C PHE A 153 -8.79 -3.06 0.21
N GLY A 154 -7.79 -2.44 -0.44
CA GLY A 154 -7.80 -2.20 -1.88
C GLY A 154 -7.75 -3.50 -2.70
N LEU A 155 -6.97 -4.49 -2.25
CA LEU A 155 -6.90 -5.80 -2.89
C LEU A 155 -8.21 -6.59 -2.75
N LEU A 156 -8.86 -6.55 -1.58
CA LEU A 156 -10.19 -7.15 -1.41
C LEU A 156 -11.22 -6.46 -2.30
N THR A 157 -11.19 -5.13 -2.42
CA THR A 157 -12.07 -4.40 -3.35
C THR A 157 -11.83 -4.85 -4.79
N GLY A 158 -10.57 -4.98 -5.22
CA GLY A 158 -10.23 -5.54 -6.52
C GLY A 158 -10.77 -6.96 -6.71
N TYR A 159 -10.64 -7.83 -5.70
CA TYR A 159 -11.14 -9.20 -5.74
C TYR A 159 -12.66 -9.26 -5.91
N TYR A 160 -13.41 -8.52 -5.10
CA TYR A 160 -14.86 -8.48 -5.21
C TYR A 160 -15.31 -7.85 -6.53
N LEU A 161 -14.62 -6.81 -6.99
CA LEU A 161 -14.93 -6.18 -8.28
C LEU A 161 -14.70 -7.13 -9.44
N GLN A 162 -13.62 -7.92 -9.40
CA GLN A 162 -13.33 -8.97 -10.37
C GLN A 162 -14.48 -9.97 -10.48
N LYS A 163 -14.99 -10.45 -9.33
CA LYS A 163 -16.13 -11.36 -9.25
C LYS A 163 -17.41 -10.71 -9.78
N ASN A 164 -17.71 -9.48 -9.35
CA ASN A 164 -18.91 -8.76 -9.73
C ASN A 164 -18.97 -8.47 -11.24
N MET A 165 -17.84 -8.10 -11.84
CA MET A 165 -17.75 -7.77 -13.27
C MET A 165 -17.47 -8.98 -14.17
N ASN A 166 -17.33 -10.18 -13.60
CA ASN A 166 -16.99 -11.41 -14.30
C ASN A 166 -15.74 -11.27 -15.23
N VAL A 167 -14.71 -10.58 -14.74
CA VAL A 167 -13.44 -10.44 -15.47
C VAL A 167 -12.47 -11.53 -15.06
N ARG A 168 -11.48 -11.81 -15.92
CA ARG A 168 -10.43 -12.80 -15.64
C ARG A 168 -9.70 -12.49 -14.33
N SER A 169 -9.15 -13.54 -13.72
CA SER A 169 -8.36 -13.38 -12.49
C SER A 169 -7.20 -12.41 -12.69
N LEU A 170 -7.13 -11.42 -11.78
CA LEU A 170 -5.99 -10.53 -11.65
C LEU A 170 -4.82 -11.28 -11.05
N ASN A 171 -3.64 -11.00 -11.58
CA ASN A 171 -2.37 -11.53 -11.12
C ASN A 171 -1.43 -10.37 -10.78
N GLY A 172 -0.90 -10.41 -9.56
CA GLY A 172 0.08 -9.46 -9.05
C GLY A 172 1.48 -9.80 -9.53
N THR A 173 2.16 -8.83 -10.13
CA THR A 173 3.57 -8.93 -10.52
C THR A 173 4.35 -7.84 -9.82
N MET A 174 5.38 -8.22 -9.06
CA MET A 174 6.32 -7.26 -8.49
C MET A 174 7.10 -6.58 -9.62
N LEU A 175 7.03 -5.25 -9.68
CA LEU A 175 7.74 -4.43 -10.65
C LEU A 175 9.15 -4.11 -10.14
N LYS A 176 9.25 -3.67 -8.89
CA LYS A 176 10.52 -3.35 -8.23
C LYS A 176 10.36 -3.33 -6.71
N TYR A 177 11.40 -3.75 -6.00
CA TYR A 177 11.61 -3.53 -4.58
C TYR A 177 12.88 -2.68 -4.40
N SER A 178 12.88 -1.76 -3.45
CA SER A 178 14.05 -0.94 -3.10
C SER A 178 13.96 -0.47 -1.65
N THR A 179 15.05 0.09 -1.13
CA THR A 179 15.05 0.79 0.16
C THR A 179 15.59 2.20 0.00
N SER A 180 15.36 3.05 1.00
CA SER A 180 15.94 4.40 1.05
C SER A 180 17.47 4.41 1.17
N LEU A 181 18.11 3.26 1.41
CA LEU A 181 19.57 3.12 1.44
C LEU A 181 20.20 2.89 0.07
N VAL A 182 19.42 2.47 -0.93
CA VAL A 182 19.96 2.05 -2.24
C VAL A 182 20.33 3.24 -3.12
N HIS A 183 19.59 4.34 -3.01
CA HIS A 183 19.73 5.48 -3.90
C HIS A 183 20.21 6.72 -3.13
N PRO A 184 21.12 7.53 -3.71
CA PRO A 184 21.51 8.78 -3.09
C PRO A 184 20.29 9.72 -3.00
N PRO A 185 20.22 10.57 -1.96
CA PRO A 185 19.19 11.59 -1.87
C PRO A 185 19.20 12.50 -3.11
N ILE A 186 18.01 12.94 -3.53
CA ILE A 186 17.88 13.95 -4.58
C ILE A 186 18.57 15.23 -4.06
N PRO A 187 19.45 15.89 -4.85
CA PRO A 187 20.21 17.05 -4.40
C PRO A 187 19.32 18.30 -4.35
N VAL A 188 18.48 18.39 -3.32
CA VAL A 188 17.54 19.51 -3.08
C VAL A 188 17.95 20.38 -1.90
N SER A 189 19.22 20.30 -1.49
CA SER A 189 19.75 21.08 -0.35
C SER A 189 19.69 22.59 -0.59
N ASP A 190 19.74 23.01 -1.85
CA ASP A 190 19.57 24.39 -2.29
C ASP A 190 18.18 24.96 -1.98
N LEU A 191 17.16 24.10 -1.90
CA LEU A 191 15.78 24.49 -1.57
C LEU A 191 15.56 24.79 -0.08
N LYS A 192 16.54 24.48 0.79
CA LYS A 192 16.51 24.76 2.24
C LYS A 192 15.25 24.24 2.97
N MET A 193 14.63 23.17 2.47
CA MET A 193 13.40 22.59 3.03
C MET A 193 13.62 21.70 4.26
N GLY A 194 14.87 21.51 4.70
CA GLY A 194 15.24 20.57 5.76
C GLY A 194 15.31 19.11 5.28
N MET A 195 15.69 18.20 6.16
CA MET A 195 15.74 16.75 5.90
C MET A 195 14.68 16.06 6.77
N THR A 196 13.68 15.46 6.14
CA THR A 196 12.52 14.86 6.82
C THR A 196 12.62 13.34 6.99
N ALA A 197 13.52 12.66 6.27
CA ALA A 197 13.73 11.22 6.34
C ALA A 197 15.21 10.86 6.13
N PRO A 198 16.07 10.99 7.15
CA PRO A 198 17.46 10.56 7.04
C PRO A 198 17.52 9.04 6.79
N ALA A 199 18.26 8.63 5.77
CA ALA A 199 18.40 7.22 5.41
C ALA A 199 19.79 6.70 5.83
N ASN A 200 19.83 5.84 6.84
CA ASN A 200 21.03 5.14 7.27
C ASN A 200 20.67 3.75 7.85
N ILE A 201 21.66 2.94 8.21
CA ILE A 201 21.41 1.56 8.67
C ILE A 201 20.53 1.47 9.94
N HIS A 202 20.49 2.55 10.73
CA HIS A 202 19.68 2.71 11.93
C HIS A 202 18.30 3.35 11.68
N HIS A 203 18.02 3.82 10.46
CA HIS A 203 16.76 4.44 10.06
C HIS A 203 16.57 4.37 8.54
N TRP A 204 15.68 3.49 8.06
CA TRP A 204 15.37 3.37 6.64
C TRP A 204 13.96 2.85 6.39
N VAL A 205 13.49 3.05 5.16
CA VAL A 205 12.17 2.60 4.70
C VAL A 205 12.33 1.77 3.43
N ALA A 206 11.52 0.72 3.28
CA ALA A 206 11.42 -0.06 2.05
C ALA A 206 10.23 0.34 1.20
N TYR A 207 10.32 0.06 -0.09
CA TYR A 207 9.33 0.40 -1.11
C TYR A 207 9.11 -0.77 -2.06
N VAL A 208 7.87 -1.00 -2.46
CA VAL A 208 7.52 -2.00 -3.49
C VAL A 208 6.50 -1.42 -4.47
N GLY A 209 6.76 -1.63 -5.76
CA GLY A 209 5.77 -1.45 -6.83
C GLY A 209 5.22 -2.80 -7.27
N ILE A 210 3.90 -2.96 -7.28
CA ILE A 210 3.22 -4.18 -7.74
C ILE A 210 2.12 -3.79 -8.73
N GLY A 211 2.09 -4.45 -9.88
CA GLY A 211 1.03 -4.29 -10.88
C GLY A 211 0.09 -5.49 -10.88
N TYR A 212 -1.22 -5.24 -10.83
CA TYR A 212 -2.25 -6.28 -11.00
C TYR A 212 -2.89 -6.19 -12.38
N ARG A 213 -2.86 -7.27 -13.14
CA ARG A 213 -3.45 -7.36 -14.48
C ARG A 213 -4.02 -8.75 -14.73
N ASN A 214 -4.93 -8.86 -15.71
CA ASN A 214 -5.41 -10.17 -16.16
C ASN A 214 -4.21 -11.01 -16.65
N ARG A 215 -4.16 -12.30 -16.29
CA ARG A 215 -3.25 -13.24 -16.97
C ARG A 215 -3.55 -13.20 -18.48
N ARG A 216 -2.50 -12.98 -19.27
CA ARG A 216 -2.56 -13.05 -20.74
C ARG A 216 -2.95 -14.47 -21.13
#